data_AF-A0A1Y0M851-F1
#
_entry.id   AF-A0A1Y0M851-F1
#
_cell.length_a   1.000
_cell.length_b   1.000
_cell.length_c   1.000
_cell.angle_alpha   90.00
_cell.angle_beta   90.00
_cell.angle_gamma   90.00
#
_symmetry.space_group_name_H-M   'P 1'
#
loop_
_entity.id
_entity.type
_entity.pdbx_description
1 polymer ?
#
loop_
_entity_poly.entity_id
_entity_poly.type
_entity_poly.pdbx_seq_one_letter_code
_entity_poly.pdbx_strand_id
1 'polypeptide(L)'
;METQDSNYKKRTQKDYSLSLKLQIVQEIEQGLLTTTGALDKHGVQSASTVRVWLKKQGNFDYQYTIQQVMSKTPEQRILELEHQVKLLEKQKNRAEYLADRADKKVILFDMMIDIAEKEFNIPIRKKQEPK
;
A
#
# COMPACT_ATOMS: atom_id res chain seq x y z
N MET A 1 -38.60 34.95 -8.28
CA MET A 1 -37.34 34.36 -8.80
C MET A 1 -36.34 35.50 -8.81
N GLU A 2 -35.57 35.65 -7.74
CA GLU A 2 -34.62 36.77 -7.61
C GLU A 2 -33.45 36.53 -8.56
N THR A 3 -33.33 37.37 -9.58
CA THR A 3 -32.15 37.41 -10.43
C THR A 3 -31.02 38.03 -9.61
N GLN A 4 -30.18 37.18 -9.04
CA GLN A 4 -28.89 37.62 -8.50
C GLN A 4 -28.14 38.27 -9.66
N ASP A 5 -28.00 39.60 -9.61
CA ASP A 5 -27.17 40.37 -10.53
C ASP A 5 -25.73 39.84 -10.43
N SER A 6 -25.38 38.90 -11.31
CA SER A 6 -24.03 38.40 -11.38
C SER A 6 -23.16 39.55 -11.87
N ASN A 7 -22.45 40.21 -10.96
CA ASN A 7 -21.39 41.17 -11.24
C ASN A 7 -20.16 40.46 -11.86
N TYR A 8 -20.43 39.70 -12.92
CA TYR A 8 -19.45 38.90 -13.64
C TYR A 8 -18.68 39.84 -14.57
N LYS A 9 -17.54 40.31 -14.07
CA LYS A 9 -16.61 41.13 -14.87
C LYS A 9 -15.51 40.25 -15.43
N LYS A 10 -15.59 39.95 -16.73
CA LYS A 10 -14.56 39.19 -17.45
C LYS A 10 -13.22 39.94 -17.38
N ARG A 11 -12.20 39.29 -16.79
CA ARG A 11 -10.83 39.82 -16.67
C ARG A 11 -9.93 39.21 -17.73
N THR A 12 -8.93 39.95 -18.18
CA THR A 12 -7.91 39.49 -19.15
C THR A 12 -6.57 39.28 -18.45
N GLN A 13 -5.58 38.71 -19.14
CA GLN A 13 -4.26 38.40 -18.55
C GLN A 13 -3.58 39.59 -17.85
N LYS A 14 -3.80 40.82 -18.35
CA LYS A 14 -3.28 42.07 -17.76
C LYS A 14 -3.90 42.40 -16.39
N ASP A 15 -5.11 41.92 -16.13
CA ASP A 15 -5.87 42.20 -14.91
C ASP A 15 -5.57 41.20 -13.78
N TYR A 16 -4.74 40.18 -14.06
CA TYR A 16 -4.36 39.16 -13.09
C TYR A 16 -3.14 39.61 -12.28
N SER A 17 -3.38 40.46 -11.28
CA SER A 17 -2.37 40.81 -10.27
C SER A 17 -1.90 39.58 -9.48
N LEU A 18 -0.71 39.65 -8.90
CA LEU A 18 -0.18 38.55 -8.07
C LEU A 18 -1.09 38.30 -6.85
N SER A 19 -1.61 39.36 -6.23
CA SER A 19 -2.52 39.28 -5.09
C SER A 19 -3.81 38.51 -5.44
N LEU A 20 -4.38 38.75 -6.61
CA LEU A 20 -5.57 38.04 -7.07
C LEU A 20 -5.30 36.55 -7.26
N LYS A 21 -4.14 36.20 -7.83
CA LYS A 21 -3.75 34.79 -8.05
C LYS A 21 -3.61 34.05 -6.72
N LEU A 22 -2.93 34.66 -5.75
CA LEU A 22 -2.75 34.09 -4.42
C LEU A 22 -4.08 33.93 -3.69
N GLN A 23 -4.97 34.93 -3.76
CA GLN A 23 -6.30 34.85 -3.17
C GLN A 23 -7.11 33.69 -3.76
N ILE A 24 -7.13 33.55 -5.08
CA ILE A 24 -7.87 32.47 -5.76
C ILE A 24 -7.30 31.10 -5.37
N VAL A 25 -5.97 30.97 -5.32
CA VAL A 25 -5.30 29.74 -4.90
C VAL A 25 -5.67 29.38 -3.46
N GLN A 26 -5.61 30.34 -2.54
CA GLN A 26 -5.96 30.13 -1.14
C GLN A 26 -7.44 29.75 -0.95
N GLU A 27 -8.37 30.40 -1.64
CA GLU A 27 -9.81 30.08 -1.58
C GLU A 27 -10.09 28.64 -2.06
N ILE A 28 -9.33 28.16 -3.05
CA ILE A 28 -9.46 26.80 -3.58
C ILE A 28 -8.81 25.78 -2.63
N GLU A 29 -7.65 26.08 -2.07
CA GLU A 29 -6.96 25.20 -1.12
C GLU A 29 -7.74 25.03 0.19
N GLN A 30 -8.44 26.07 0.63
CA GLN A 30 -9.36 26.00 1.77
C GLN A 30 -10.67 25.25 1.45
N GLY A 31 -10.89 24.86 0.18
CA GLY A 31 -12.10 24.17 -0.25
C GLY A 31 -13.34 25.06 -0.31
N LEU A 32 -13.19 26.39 -0.18
CA LEU A 32 -14.31 27.34 -0.22
C LEU A 32 -14.88 27.48 -1.64
N LEU A 33 -14.02 27.35 -2.65
CA LEU A 33 -14.40 27.44 -4.05
C LEU A 33 -13.82 26.29 -4.87
N THR A 34 -14.61 25.78 -5.81
CA THR A 34 -14.12 24.91 -6.88
C THR A 34 -13.45 25.74 -7.98
N THR A 35 -12.66 25.09 -8.83
CA THR A 35 -12.03 25.77 -9.98
C THR A 35 -13.05 26.45 -10.88
N THR A 36 -14.22 25.84 -11.13
CA THR A 36 -15.32 26.46 -11.87
C THR A 36 -15.96 27.63 -11.12
N GLY A 37 -16.21 27.50 -9.81
CA GLY A 37 -16.72 28.62 -9.02
C GLY A 37 -15.78 29.83 -9.02
N ALA A 38 -14.46 29.60 -9.13
CA ALA A 38 -13.47 30.68 -9.16
C ALA A 38 -13.50 31.46 -10.48
N LEU A 39 -13.92 30.82 -11.59
CA LEU A 39 -14.14 31.52 -12.85
C LEU A 39 -15.29 32.52 -12.70
N ASP A 40 -16.41 32.07 -12.16
CA ASP A 40 -17.61 32.87 -12.04
C ASP A 40 -17.43 34.01 -11.04
N LYS A 41 -16.80 33.75 -9.90
CA LYS A 41 -16.59 34.77 -8.85
C LYS A 41 -15.54 35.82 -9.23
N HIS A 42 -14.42 35.40 -9.84
CA HIS A 42 -13.27 36.28 -10.09
C HIS A 42 -13.13 36.70 -11.57
N GLY A 43 -14.01 36.22 -12.45
CA GLY A 43 -14.04 36.57 -13.87
C GLY A 43 -12.85 36.01 -14.66
N VAL A 44 -12.30 34.88 -14.23
CA VAL A 44 -11.16 34.23 -14.90
C VAL A 44 -11.65 33.54 -16.18
N GLN A 45 -10.88 33.66 -17.27
CA GLN A 45 -11.35 33.20 -18.58
C GLN A 45 -11.38 31.66 -18.74
N SER A 46 -10.51 30.94 -18.01
CA SER A 46 -10.39 29.50 -18.16
C SER A 46 -9.93 28.84 -16.86
N ALA A 47 -10.50 27.66 -16.59
CA ALA A 47 -10.07 26.79 -15.49
C ALA A 47 -8.63 26.31 -15.66
N SER A 48 -8.12 26.24 -16.89
CA SER A 48 -6.71 25.92 -17.15
C SER A 48 -5.76 26.95 -16.54
N THR A 49 -6.10 28.24 -16.63
CA THR A 49 -5.33 29.35 -16.04
C THR A 49 -5.26 29.22 -14.53
N VAL A 50 -6.39 28.90 -13.88
CA VAL A 50 -6.46 28.67 -12.43
C VAL A 50 -5.59 27.47 -12.03
N ARG A 51 -5.65 26.36 -12.78
CA ARG A 51 -4.77 25.20 -12.54
C ARG A 51 -3.28 25.53 -12.67
N VAL A 52 -2.91 26.42 -13.60
CA VAL A 52 -1.52 26.88 -13.71
C VAL A 52 -1.10 27.68 -12.48
N TRP A 53 -2.00 28.49 -11.90
CA TRP A 53 -1.71 29.20 -10.65
C TRP A 53 -1.62 28.26 -9.46
N LEU A 54 -2.53 27.29 -9.34
CA LEU A 54 -2.46 26.24 -8.31
C LEU A 54 -1.14 25.44 -8.41
N LYS A 55 -0.67 25.13 -9.63
CA LYS A 55 0.61 24.43 -9.81
C LYS A 55 1.82 25.28 -9.43
N LYS A 56 1.75 26.60 -9.59
CA LYS A 56 2.89 27.52 -9.36
C LYS A 56 2.93 28.10 -7.95
N GLN A 57 1.77 28.33 -7.36
CA GLN A 57 1.59 29.07 -6.11
C GLN A 57 0.90 28.24 -5.03
N GLY A 58 0.31 27.10 -5.40
CA GLY A 58 -0.31 26.22 -4.42
C GLY A 58 0.72 25.37 -3.70
N ASN A 59 0.40 25.03 -2.45
CA ASN A 59 1.12 24.12 -1.58
C ASN A 59 0.62 22.67 -1.71
N PHE A 60 -0.01 22.35 -2.85
CA PHE A 60 -0.66 21.06 -3.06
C PHE A 60 0.40 19.97 -3.22
N ASP A 61 0.53 19.10 -2.19
CA ASP A 61 1.44 17.97 -2.22
C ASP A 61 0.90 16.87 -3.15
N TYR A 62 1.35 16.91 -4.40
CA TYR A 62 1.01 15.93 -5.42
C TYR A 62 1.39 14.50 -5.02
N GLN A 63 2.40 14.29 -4.15
CA GLN A 63 2.81 12.95 -3.75
C GLN A 63 1.75 12.28 -2.85
N TYR A 64 1.15 13.05 -1.95
CA TYR A 64 0.13 12.57 -1.03
C TYR A 64 -1.16 12.13 -1.76
N THR A 65 -1.57 12.85 -2.80
CA THR A 65 -2.78 12.51 -3.58
C THR A 65 -2.62 11.22 -4.37
N ILE A 66 -1.43 11.00 -4.96
CA ILE A 66 -1.13 9.76 -5.71
C ILE A 66 -1.12 8.56 -4.76
N GLN A 67 -0.58 8.71 -3.54
CA GLN A 67 -0.60 7.66 -2.52
C GLN A 67 -2.01 7.28 -2.08
N GLN A 68 -2.92 8.25 -1.95
CA GLN A 68 -4.32 7.94 -1.60
C GLN A 68 -5.05 7.18 -2.71
N VAL A 69 -4.88 7.58 -3.98
CA VAL A 69 -5.49 6.88 -5.13
C VAL A 69 -4.97 5.44 -5.26
N MET A 70 -3.73 5.19 -4.85
CA MET A 70 -3.07 3.88 -4.96
C MET A 70 -3.18 3.03 -3.68
N SER A 71 -3.85 3.52 -2.64
CA SER A 71 -4.09 2.74 -1.43
C SER A 71 -5.09 1.61 -1.71
N LYS A 72 -4.67 0.36 -1.46
CA LYS A 72 -5.53 -0.82 -1.62
C LYS A 72 -6.77 -0.67 -0.74
N THR A 73 -7.94 -1.02 -1.27
CA THR A 73 -9.16 -1.06 -0.45
C THR A 73 -9.02 -2.09 0.67
N PRO A 74 -9.68 -1.90 1.82
CA PRO A 74 -9.61 -2.84 2.93
C PRO A 74 -10.00 -4.26 2.52
N GLU A 75 -10.98 -4.42 1.63
CA GLU A 75 -11.42 -5.71 1.08
C GLU A 75 -10.32 -6.41 0.26
N GLN A 76 -9.61 -5.68 -0.59
CA GLN A 76 -8.48 -6.23 -1.36
C GLN A 76 -7.35 -6.68 -0.43
N ARG A 77 -7.14 -5.95 0.67
CA ARG A 77 -6.13 -6.31 1.67
C ARG A 77 -6.51 -7.57 2.44
N ILE A 78 -7.78 -7.74 2.79
CA ILE A 78 -8.29 -8.94 3.45
C ILE A 78 -8.08 -10.17 2.57
N LEU A 79 -8.49 -10.09 1.29
CA LEU A 79 -8.34 -11.21 0.35
C LEU A 79 -6.87 -11.61 0.13
N GLU A 80 -5.97 -10.63 0.05
CA GLU A 80 -4.52 -10.88 -0.03
C GLU A 80 -4.00 -11.60 1.22
N LEU A 81 -4.42 -11.16 2.41
CA LEU A 81 -4.01 -11.74 3.68
C LEU A 81 -4.55 -13.16 3.86
N GLU A 82 -5.82 -13.42 3.52
CA GLU A 82 -6.43 -14.74 3.56
C GLU A 82 -5.66 -15.75 2.69
N HIS A 83 -5.25 -15.31 1.48
CA HIS A 83 -4.43 -16.13 0.61
C HIS A 83 -3.05 -16.43 1.21
N GLN A 84 -2.40 -15.44 1.84
CA GLN A 84 -1.12 -15.64 2.51
C GLN A 84 -1.23 -16.62 3.69
N VAL A 85 -2.26 -16.50 4.51
CA VAL A 85 -2.52 -17.41 5.64
C VAL A 85 -2.67 -18.84 5.13
N LYS A 86 -3.48 -19.05 4.09
CA LYS A 86 -3.69 -20.38 3.50
C LYS A 86 -2.39 -21.01 2.95
N LEU A 87 -1.52 -20.21 2.35
CA LEU A 87 -0.23 -20.69 1.86
C LEU A 87 0.70 -21.07 3.02
N LEU A 88 0.76 -20.23 4.07
CA LEU A 88 1.58 -20.48 5.25
C LEU A 88 1.11 -21.73 6.00
N GLU A 89 -0.20 -21.91 6.18
CA GLU A 89 -0.75 -23.11 6.78
C GLU A 89 -0.35 -24.38 6.01
N LYS A 90 -0.42 -24.34 4.67
CA LYS A 90 -0.01 -25.47 3.83
C LYS A 90 1.48 -25.79 3.99
N GLN A 91 2.34 -24.78 4.10
CA GLN A 91 3.78 -24.96 4.31
C GLN A 91 4.06 -25.56 5.70
N LYS A 92 3.40 -25.04 6.74
CA LYS A 92 3.51 -25.54 8.11
C LYS A 92 3.12 -27.01 8.20
N ASN A 93 1.93 -27.36 7.68
CA ASN A 93 1.44 -28.74 7.72
C ASN A 93 2.39 -29.71 7.00
N ARG A 94 2.98 -29.27 5.88
CA ARG A 94 3.98 -30.07 5.16
C ARG A 94 5.25 -30.25 5.97
N ALA A 95 5.75 -29.20 6.62
CA ALA A 95 6.95 -29.27 7.45
C ALA A 95 6.74 -30.19 8.66
N GLU A 96 5.60 -30.08 9.33
CA GLU A 96 5.23 -30.91 10.47
C GLU A 96 5.13 -32.39 10.09
N TYR A 97 4.48 -32.71 8.96
CA TYR A 97 4.43 -34.07 8.44
C TYR A 97 5.81 -34.66 8.14
N LEU A 98 6.73 -33.85 7.59
CA LEU A 98 8.08 -34.29 7.29
C LEU A 98 8.90 -34.52 8.56
N ALA A 99 8.74 -33.67 9.58
CA ALA A 99 9.39 -33.82 10.87
C ALA A 99 8.94 -35.11 11.58
N ASP A 100 7.63 -35.33 11.69
CA ASP A 100 7.07 -36.56 12.29
C ASP A 100 7.55 -37.83 11.57
N ARG A 101 7.62 -37.78 10.23
CA ARG A 101 8.16 -38.89 9.44
C ARG A 101 9.66 -39.09 9.66
N ALA A 102 10.43 -38.04 9.84
CA ALA A 102 11.86 -38.12 10.13
C ALA A 102 12.09 -38.73 11.52
N ASP A 103 11.37 -38.28 12.53
CA ASP A 103 11.47 -38.77 13.91
C ASP A 103 11.14 -40.27 13.97
N LYS A 104 10.04 -40.69 13.32
CA LYS A 104 9.67 -42.12 13.21
C LYS A 104 10.75 -42.96 12.52
N LYS A 105 11.38 -42.42 11.47
CA LYS A 105 12.47 -43.12 10.78
C LYS A 105 13.70 -43.27 11.67
N VAL A 106 14.07 -42.23 12.41
CA VAL A 106 15.21 -42.29 13.33
C VAL A 106 14.98 -43.36 14.40
N ILE A 107 13.82 -43.35 15.05
CA ILE A 107 13.44 -44.36 16.06
C ILE A 107 13.49 -45.78 15.47
N LEU A 108 12.93 -45.97 14.27
CA LEU A 108 12.96 -47.26 13.59
C LEU A 108 14.39 -47.74 13.30
N PHE A 109 15.23 -46.85 12.77
CA PHE A 109 16.62 -47.19 12.47
C PHE A 109 17.42 -47.51 13.73
N ASP A 110 17.23 -46.77 14.82
CA ASP A 110 17.88 -47.09 16.09
C ASP A 110 17.47 -48.47 16.60
N MET A 111 16.20 -48.83 16.53
CA MET A 111 15.74 -50.18 16.89
C MET A 111 16.36 -51.26 15.99
N MET A 112 16.42 -51.04 14.68
CA MET A 112 17.04 -51.99 13.74
C MET A 112 18.54 -52.15 13.99
N ILE A 113 19.24 -51.06 14.27
CA ILE A 113 20.66 -51.07 14.61
C ILE A 113 20.88 -51.85 15.90
N ASP A 114 20.07 -51.61 16.94
CA ASP A 114 20.18 -52.32 18.21
C ASP A 114 19.99 -53.83 18.03
N ILE A 115 19.06 -54.27 17.17
CA ILE A 115 18.86 -55.69 16.84
C ILE A 115 20.05 -56.26 16.07
N ALA A 116 20.54 -55.55 15.05
CA ALA A 116 21.68 -55.97 14.24
C ALA A 116 22.97 -56.12 15.08
N GLU A 117 23.19 -55.22 16.03
CA GLU A 117 24.34 -55.27 16.94
C GLU A 117 24.20 -56.40 17.97
N LYS A 118 23.01 -56.63 18.52
CA LYS A 118 22.78 -57.64 19.57
C LYS A 118 22.68 -59.07 19.05
N GLU A 119 21.91 -59.29 17.99
CA GLU A 119 21.57 -60.64 17.50
C GLU A 119 22.55 -61.13 16.44
N PHE A 120 23.03 -60.24 15.58
CA PHE A 120 23.89 -60.59 14.44
C PHE A 120 25.36 -60.19 14.63
N ASN A 121 25.68 -59.51 15.74
CA ASN A 121 27.03 -59.07 16.11
C ASN A 121 27.72 -58.22 15.01
N ILE A 122 26.92 -57.49 14.22
CA ILE A 122 27.40 -56.61 13.15
C ILE A 122 27.64 -55.22 13.74
N PRO A 123 28.90 -54.73 13.83
CA PRO A 123 29.18 -53.42 14.40
C PRO A 123 28.84 -52.30 13.40
N ILE A 124 27.69 -51.66 13.57
CA ILE A 124 27.21 -50.61 12.66
C ILE A 124 27.52 -49.21 13.22
N ARG A 125 27.33 -48.97 14.53
CA ARG A 125 27.67 -47.67 15.13
C ARG A 125 29.18 -47.51 15.24
N LYS A 126 29.69 -46.33 14.86
CA LYS A 126 31.07 -45.93 15.20
C LYS A 126 31.16 -45.78 16.72
N LYS A 127 31.97 -46.61 17.37
CA LYS A 127 32.34 -46.43 18.79
C LYS A 127 33.15 -45.14 18.90
N GLN A 128 32.59 -44.12 19.55
CA GLN A 128 33.37 -42.95 19.92
C GLN A 128 34.10 -43.26 21.22
N GLU A 129 35.42 -43.09 21.22
CA GLU A 129 36.19 -43.14 22.46
C GLU A 129 35.84 -41.91 23.31
N PRO A 130 35.67 -42.07 24.63
CA PRO A 130 35.48 -40.93 25.52
C PRO A 130 36.73 -40.03 25.44
N LYS A 131 36.51 -38.74 25.26
CA LYS A 131 37.56 -37.72 25.17
C LYS A 131 37.94 -37.18 26.54
#